data_AF-A0A7I7RXM2-F1
#
_entry.id   AF-A0A7I7RXM2-F1
#
_cell.length_a   1.000
_cell.length_b   1.000
_cell.length_c   1.000
_cell.angle_alpha   90.00
_cell.angle_beta   90.00
_cell.angle_gamma   90.00
#
_symmetry.space_group_name_H-M   'P 1'
#
loop_
_entity.id
_entity.type
_entity.pdbx_description
1 polymer ?
#
loop_
_entity_poly.entity_id
_entity_poly.type
_entity_poly.pdbx_seq_one_letter_code
_entity_poly.pdbx_strand_id
1 'polypeptide(L)'
;MKAVLTAVAVMLSAAMATGAPANAEPENIYGLVTPDERQAIFQNGWRYCVMLDDAADDHPPVTTEDALAVVNSLRNEGWDVESAGDITWESVEGRCPEYIDQVKRAMRTFGPMD
;
A
#
# COMPACT_ATOMS: atom_id res chain seq x y z
N MET A 1 -60.54 -24.15 3.94
CA MET A 1 -60.20 -23.41 5.17
C MET A 1 -58.78 -22.88 5.05
N LYS A 2 -58.67 -21.54 5.06
CA LYS A 2 -57.57 -20.65 5.50
C LYS A 2 -56.11 -21.10 5.38
N ALA A 3 -55.38 -20.29 4.61
CA ALA A 3 -53.94 -20.19 4.48
C ALA A 3 -53.20 -19.96 5.81
N VAL A 4 -51.93 -20.38 5.86
CA VAL A 4 -50.88 -19.64 6.58
C VAL A 4 -49.62 -19.66 5.72
N LEU A 5 -49.22 -18.47 5.28
CA LEU A 5 -47.92 -18.16 4.69
C LEU A 5 -46.81 -18.33 5.72
N THR A 6 -45.63 -18.78 5.30
CA THR A 6 -44.39 -18.24 5.87
C THR A 6 -43.32 -18.23 4.79
N ALA A 7 -43.16 -17.05 4.17
CA ALA A 7 -42.01 -16.73 3.35
C ALA A 7 -40.78 -16.60 4.26
N VAL A 8 -39.72 -17.36 3.98
CA VAL A 8 -38.43 -17.15 4.62
C VAL A 8 -37.76 -15.98 3.91
N ALA A 9 -37.93 -14.79 4.48
CA ALA A 9 -37.14 -13.61 4.14
C ALA A 9 -35.71 -13.84 4.64
N VAL A 10 -34.79 -14.21 3.76
CA VAL A 10 -33.35 -14.11 4.03
C VAL A 10 -32.97 -12.64 3.88
N MET A 11 -33.11 -11.88 4.97
CA MET A 11 -32.44 -10.59 5.12
C MET A 11 -30.94 -10.85 5.32
N LEU A 12 -30.16 -10.78 4.24
CA LEU A 12 -28.71 -10.61 4.36
C LEU A 12 -28.44 -9.14 4.66
N SER A 13 -28.43 -8.81 5.95
CA SER A 13 -28.00 -7.52 6.45
C SER A 13 -26.48 -7.45 6.53
N ALA A 14 -25.98 -6.24 6.23
CA ALA A 14 -24.68 -5.69 6.63
C ALA A 14 -23.43 -6.16 5.88
N ALA A 15 -23.29 -5.75 4.63
CA ALA A 15 -21.98 -5.27 4.18
C ALA A 15 -21.81 -3.84 4.73
N MET A 16 -21.29 -3.74 5.95
CA MET A 16 -20.68 -2.50 6.43
C MET A 16 -19.48 -2.23 5.52
N ALA A 17 -19.69 -1.49 4.45
CA ALA A 17 -18.60 -0.87 3.71
C ALA A 17 -17.98 0.18 4.63
N THR A 18 -17.05 -0.23 5.49
CA THR A 18 -16.09 0.69 6.10
C THR A 18 -15.06 1.04 5.03
N GLY A 19 -15.50 1.73 3.99
CA GLY A 19 -14.58 2.59 3.26
C GLY A 19 -14.15 3.63 4.25
N ALA A 20 -12.87 3.63 4.63
CA ALA A 20 -12.32 4.70 5.44
C ALA A 20 -12.70 6.03 4.76
N PRO A 21 -13.31 6.99 5.49
CA PRO A 21 -13.51 8.30 4.91
C PRO A 21 -12.14 8.84 4.52
N ALA A 22 -12.01 9.29 3.28
CA ALA A 22 -10.95 10.19 2.85
C ALA A 22 -11.08 11.48 3.67
N ASN A 23 -10.59 11.45 4.91
CA ASN A 23 -10.25 12.64 5.64
C ASN A 23 -8.89 13.03 5.08
N ALA A 24 -8.79 14.23 4.53
CA ALA A 24 -7.51 14.87 4.32
C ALA A 24 -6.86 14.97 5.71
N GLU A 25 -5.99 14.01 6.02
CA GLU A 25 -5.05 14.10 7.13
C GLU A 25 -4.26 15.42 6.96
N PRO A 26 -3.82 16.04 8.07
CA PRO A 26 -3.03 17.27 8.02
C PRO A 26 -1.84 17.08 7.06
N GLU A 27 -1.50 18.15 6.32
CA GLU A 27 -0.41 18.22 5.31
C GLU A 27 0.65 17.16 5.57
N ASN A 28 0.83 16.23 4.63
CA ASN A 28 1.87 15.23 4.72
C ASN A 28 3.20 15.97 4.94
N ILE A 29 3.78 15.79 6.13
CA ILE A 29 4.97 16.54 6.54
C ILE A 29 6.14 15.65 6.18
N TYR A 30 6.80 16.04 5.10
CA TYR A 30 7.99 15.38 4.57
C TYR A 30 8.97 14.86 5.62
N GLY A 31 9.22 13.56 5.56
CA GLY A 31 10.13 12.83 6.44
C GLY A 31 9.50 12.37 7.76
N LEU A 32 8.18 12.52 7.94
CA LEU A 32 7.43 11.95 9.05
C LEU A 32 6.34 11.03 8.54
N VAL A 33 6.53 9.73 8.77
CA VAL A 33 5.48 8.73 8.51
C VAL A 33 4.18 9.13 9.23
N THR A 34 3.11 9.35 8.49
CA THR A 34 1.79 9.72 9.03
C THR A 34 1.10 8.53 9.71
N PRO A 35 0.00 8.73 10.47
CA PRO A 35 -0.74 7.63 11.07
C PRO A 35 -1.30 6.61 10.07
N ASP A 36 -1.80 7.06 8.93
CA ASP A 36 -2.35 6.23 7.87
C ASP A 36 -1.26 5.50 7.08
N GLU A 37 -0.11 6.14 6.83
CA GLU A 37 1.06 5.47 6.27
C GLU A 37 1.58 4.38 7.21
N ARG A 38 1.68 4.65 8.53
CA ARG A 38 2.03 3.64 9.54
C ARG A 38 1.08 2.45 9.48
N GLN A 39 -0.22 2.71 9.35
CA GLN A 39 -1.21 1.65 9.24
C GLN A 39 -1.02 0.84 7.96
N ALA A 40 -0.73 1.48 6.83
CA ALA A 40 -0.45 0.82 5.55
C ALA A 40 0.82 -0.04 5.63
N ILE A 41 1.92 0.49 6.19
CA ILE A 41 3.17 -0.24 6.43
C ILE A 41 2.92 -1.46 7.33
N PHE A 42 2.13 -1.31 8.39
CA PHE A 42 1.81 -2.41 9.30
C PHE A 42 1.00 -3.52 8.60
N GLN A 43 -0.03 -3.16 7.83
CA GLN A 43 -0.91 -4.12 7.17
C GLN A 43 -0.28 -4.80 5.96
N ASN A 44 0.44 -4.03 5.15
CA ASN A 44 0.83 -4.42 3.80
C ASN A 44 2.34 -4.41 3.57
N GLY A 45 3.17 -3.99 4.52
CA GLY A 45 4.60 -3.81 4.30
C GLY A 45 5.34 -5.07 3.81
N TRP A 46 4.89 -6.26 4.22
CA TRP A 46 5.43 -7.53 3.73
C TRP A 46 5.14 -7.76 2.23
N ARG A 47 4.03 -7.24 1.70
CA ARG A 47 3.63 -7.40 0.28
C ARG A 47 4.68 -6.80 -0.64
N TYR A 48 5.28 -5.68 -0.25
CA TYR A 48 6.26 -4.98 -1.07
C TYR A 48 7.58 -5.74 -1.16
N CYS A 49 8.01 -6.41 -0.09
CA CYS A 49 9.13 -7.35 -0.15
C CYS A 49 8.83 -8.51 -1.11
N VAL A 50 7.63 -9.11 -1.03
CA VAL A 50 7.22 -10.19 -1.94
C VAL A 50 7.21 -9.76 -3.41
N MET A 51 6.79 -8.53 -3.71
CA MET A 51 6.85 -8.02 -5.08
C MET A 51 8.29 -7.90 -5.61
N LEU A 52 9.24 -7.54 -4.74
CA LEU A 52 10.66 -7.45 -5.10
C LEU A 52 11.31 -8.82 -5.19
N ASP A 53 10.92 -9.76 -4.33
CA ASP A 53 11.34 -11.17 -4.42
C ASP A 53 10.86 -11.80 -5.73
N ASP A 54 9.61 -11.55 -6.15
CA ASP A 54 9.07 -12.05 -7.42
C ASP A 54 9.89 -11.50 -8.62
N ALA A 55 10.27 -10.22 -8.59
CA ALA A 55 11.18 -9.65 -9.58
C ALA A 55 12.60 -10.26 -9.50
N ALA A 56 13.09 -10.56 -8.29
CA ALA A 56 14.39 -11.20 -8.09
C ALA A 56 14.40 -12.64 -8.65
N ASP A 57 13.30 -13.36 -8.51
CA ASP A 57 13.10 -14.72 -9.02
C ASP A 57 12.96 -14.73 -10.56
N ASP A 58 12.30 -13.73 -11.15
CA ASP A 58 12.16 -13.60 -12.61
C ASP A 58 13.45 -13.10 -13.29
N HIS A 59 14.11 -12.07 -12.74
CA HIS A 59 15.30 -11.47 -13.35
C HIS A 59 16.31 -10.84 -12.36
N PRO A 60 17.22 -11.63 -11.77
CA PRO A 60 18.24 -11.08 -10.88
C PRO A 60 19.30 -10.27 -11.66
N PRO A 61 19.76 -9.10 -11.16
CA PRO A 61 19.37 -8.48 -9.89
C PRO A 61 18.12 -7.60 -10.01
N VAL A 62 17.42 -7.41 -8.89
CA VAL A 62 16.36 -6.39 -8.77
C VAL A 62 16.89 -5.03 -9.19
N THR A 63 16.17 -4.40 -10.10
CA THR A 63 16.50 -3.15 -10.76
C THR A 63 15.86 -1.96 -10.03
N THR A 64 16.17 -0.75 -10.50
CA THR A 64 15.52 0.46 -9.98
C THR A 64 14.08 0.53 -10.45
N GLU A 65 13.80 0.04 -11.65
CA GLU A 65 12.48 -0.01 -12.27
C GLU A 65 11.52 -0.93 -11.50
N ASP A 66 11.99 -2.03 -10.93
CA ASP A 66 11.16 -2.93 -10.10
C ASP A 66 10.72 -2.24 -8.80
N ALA A 67 11.65 -1.57 -8.13
CA ALA A 67 11.34 -0.77 -6.95
C ALA A 67 10.40 0.41 -7.30
N LEU A 68 10.56 1.01 -8.47
CA LEU A 68 9.66 2.04 -8.96
C LEU A 68 8.24 1.48 -9.23
N ALA A 69 8.13 0.23 -9.69
CA ALA A 69 6.85 -0.44 -9.90
C ALA A 69 6.10 -0.65 -8.58
N VAL A 70 6.80 -0.98 -7.49
CA VAL A 70 6.22 -1.06 -6.14
C VAL A 70 5.61 0.29 -5.74
N VAL A 71 6.36 1.38 -5.88
CA VAL A 71 5.90 2.73 -5.53
C VAL A 71 4.70 3.13 -6.39
N ASN A 72 4.77 2.87 -7.69
CA ASN A 72 3.66 3.15 -8.59
C ASN A 72 2.42 2.29 -8.28
N SER A 73 2.57 1.11 -7.70
CA SER A 73 1.43 0.31 -7.23
C SER A 73 0.65 1.03 -6.12
N LEU A 74 1.34 1.63 -5.15
CA LEU A 74 0.75 2.48 -4.12
C LEU A 74 0.10 3.73 -4.72
N ARG A 75 0.76 4.38 -5.68
CA ARG A 75 0.19 5.53 -6.38
C ARG A 75 -1.09 5.19 -7.13
N ASN A 76 -1.16 3.99 -7.73
CA ASN A 76 -2.38 3.49 -8.37
C ASN A 76 -3.48 3.15 -7.36
N GLU A 77 -3.14 2.88 -6.10
CA GLU A 77 -4.09 2.72 -5.00
C GLU A 77 -4.60 4.08 -4.46
N GLY A 78 -3.99 5.20 -4.88
CA GLY A 78 -4.44 6.55 -4.57
C GLY A 78 -3.52 7.34 -3.65
N TRP A 79 -2.39 6.77 -3.22
CA TRP A 79 -1.38 7.46 -2.45
C TRP A 79 -0.65 8.49 -3.31
N ASP A 80 -0.33 9.66 -2.76
CA ASP A 80 0.56 10.59 -3.44
C ASP A 80 2.00 10.04 -3.46
N VAL A 81 2.88 10.76 -4.17
CA VAL A 81 4.25 10.27 -4.42
C VAL A 81 5.10 10.20 -3.15
N GLU A 82 4.87 11.11 -2.21
CA GLU A 82 5.59 11.12 -0.94
C GLU A 82 5.13 9.94 -0.10
N SER A 83 3.82 9.80 0.17
CA SER A 83 3.30 8.67 0.96
C SER A 83 3.67 7.32 0.35
N ALA A 84 3.57 7.19 -0.97
CA ALA A 84 3.97 5.96 -1.65
C ALA A 84 5.46 5.67 -1.47
N GLY A 85 6.30 6.71 -1.46
CA GLY A 85 7.73 6.63 -1.19
C GLY A 85 8.02 6.20 0.25
N ASP A 86 7.45 6.89 1.22
CA ASP A 86 7.63 6.63 2.65
C ASP A 86 7.15 5.23 3.04
N ILE A 87 5.95 4.83 2.58
CA ILE A 87 5.43 3.48 2.80
C ILE A 87 6.38 2.43 2.19
N THR A 88 6.85 2.64 0.96
CA THR A 88 7.74 1.67 0.31
C THR A 88 9.08 1.57 1.04
N TRP A 89 9.69 2.71 1.36
CA TRP A 89 10.98 2.79 2.02
C TRP A 89 10.94 2.11 3.39
N GLU A 90 10.03 2.52 4.26
CA GLU A 90 9.89 2.02 5.62
C GLU A 90 9.48 0.54 5.65
N SER A 91 8.71 0.11 4.65
CA SER A 91 8.36 -1.30 4.52
C SER A 91 9.59 -2.16 4.24
N VAL A 92 10.46 -1.72 3.33
CA VAL A 92 11.64 -2.45 2.86
C VAL A 92 12.78 -2.38 3.87
N GLU A 93 13.08 -1.19 4.43
CA GLU A 93 14.22 -0.99 5.34
C GLU A 93 14.17 -1.91 6.56
N GLY A 94 12.98 -2.12 7.14
CA GLY A 94 12.79 -2.97 8.31
C GLY A 94 12.61 -4.47 8.03
N ARG A 95 12.39 -4.89 6.78
CA ARG A 95 11.94 -6.28 6.47
C ARG A 95 12.79 -6.99 5.41
N CYS A 96 13.18 -6.31 4.34
CA CYS A 96 13.97 -6.85 3.23
C CYS A 96 15.07 -5.84 2.82
N PRO A 97 16.01 -5.52 3.75
CA PRO A 97 16.99 -4.46 3.55
C PRO A 97 17.92 -4.66 2.36
N GLU A 98 18.02 -5.86 1.80
CA GLU A 98 18.75 -6.17 0.57
C GLU A 98 18.27 -5.37 -0.65
N TYR A 99 17.02 -4.91 -0.66
CA TYR A 99 16.44 -4.11 -1.75
C TYR A 99 16.44 -2.60 -1.49
N ILE A 100 16.91 -2.15 -0.31
CA ILE A 100 16.76 -0.75 0.08
C ILE A 100 17.44 0.19 -0.92
N ASP A 101 18.61 -0.16 -1.45
CA ASP A 101 19.35 0.70 -2.37
C ASP A 101 18.63 0.92 -3.70
N GLN A 102 17.87 -0.07 -4.18
CA GLN A 102 17.01 0.02 -5.35
C GLN A 102 15.85 0.98 -5.06
N VAL A 103 15.22 0.88 -3.89
CA VAL A 103 14.19 1.82 -3.45
C VAL A 103 14.76 3.24 -3.35
N LYS A 104 15.93 3.43 -2.71
CA LYS A 104 16.58 4.76 -2.63
C LYS A 104 16.83 5.36 -4.01
N ARG A 105 17.23 4.54 -4.99
CA ARG A 105 17.43 4.97 -6.38
C ARG A 105 16.10 5.29 -7.07
N ALA A 106 15.07 4.49 -6.87
CA ALA A 106 13.75 4.74 -7.43
C ALA A 106 13.18 6.07 -6.94
N MET A 107 13.35 6.38 -5.65
CA MET A 107 12.91 7.65 -5.04
C MET A 107 13.54 8.88 -5.68
N ARG A 108 14.80 8.80 -6.11
CA ARG A 108 15.46 9.93 -6.81
C ARG A 108 14.81 10.28 -8.14
N THR A 109 14.02 9.38 -8.74
CA THR A 109 13.30 9.62 -9.99
C THR A 109 12.22 10.69 -9.84
N PHE A 110 11.68 10.86 -8.63
CA PHE A 110 10.63 11.83 -8.34
C PHE A 110 11.15 13.25 -8.04
N GLY A 111 12.48 13.44 -8.08
CA GLY A 111 13.13 14.72 -7.76
C GLY A 111 13.45 14.85 -6.27
N PRO A 112 13.86 16.05 -5.81
CA PRO A 112 13.81 16.37 -4.39
C PRO A 112 12.36 16.15 -3.94
N MET A 113 12.17 15.27 -2.96
CA MET A 113 10.94 15.25 -2.18
C MET A 113 11.14 16.40 -1.19
N ASP A 114 10.49 17.53 -1.49
CA ASP A 114 10.66 18.82 -0.80
C ASP A 114 10.26 18.78 0.66
#